data_AF-A0AA97KTJ9-F1
#
_entry.id   AF-A0AA97KTJ9-F1
#
_cell.length_a   1.000
_cell.length_b   1.000
_cell.length_c   1.000
_cell.angle_alpha   90.00
_cell.angle_beta   90.00
_cell.angle_gamma   90.00
#
_symmetry.space_group_name_H-M   'P 1'
#
loop_
_entity.id
_entity.type
_entity.pdbx_description
1 polymer ?
#
loop_
_entity_poly.entity_id
_entity_poly.type
_entity_poly.pdbx_seq_one_letter_code
_entity_poly.pdbx_strand_id
1 'polypeptide(L)'
;MACSLEVWLPHLDFPVQQCSLVVNMKLAHLLSLPTQLRLGPVRKKGAQGSDLLPGIPHQERLLRAQVVAVLNQVPFQPLTFYNHPLGRENIKGYDIMAYSWWRFLNDSAAPPHWLVQFPMVKATVRAMDTVTDYIRKTFHKNITQFTLTGVSMGGWVSWLTAAVDSRVAAIIPIGMDFMNFTENFHHQYRAYCGWSYMLRPFYELNITCKLDTTRFSDLALQVDPVAYNERYKNISKYIIVASGDEFFHPDNSYYYFPQLEGEKYLK
;
A
#
# COMPACT_ATOMS: atom_id res chain seq x y z
N MET A 1 -15.15 -16.98 -1.04
CA MET A 1 -13.73 -16.61 -0.83
C MET A 1 -13.68 -15.11 -0.70
N ALA A 2 -13.18 -14.59 0.42
CA ALA A 2 -13.37 -13.19 0.81
C ALA A 2 -12.04 -12.54 1.19
N CYS A 3 -11.88 -11.28 0.77
CA CYS A 3 -10.96 -10.33 1.39
C CYS A 3 -11.36 -10.16 2.87
N SER A 4 -10.38 -10.14 3.79
CA SER A 4 -10.65 -10.00 5.22
C SER A 4 -10.24 -8.62 5.73
N LEU A 5 -11.04 -8.09 6.65
CA LEU A 5 -10.80 -6.82 7.33
C LEU A 5 -10.77 -7.09 8.82
N GLU A 6 -9.60 -6.91 9.44
CA GLU A 6 -9.41 -7.02 10.88
C GLU A 6 -9.38 -5.62 11.48
N VAL A 7 -10.10 -5.40 12.57
CA VAL A 7 -10.14 -4.10 13.26
C VAL A 7 -9.72 -4.29 14.71
N TRP A 8 -8.66 -3.57 15.08
CA TRP A 8 -8.09 -3.53 16.42
C TRP A 8 -8.51 -2.24 17.10
N LEU A 9 -9.08 -2.39 18.30
CA LEU A 9 -9.61 -1.30 19.08
C LEU A 9 -8.86 -1.21 20.40
N PRO A 10 -8.29 -0.03 20.74
CA PRO A 10 -7.79 0.19 22.08
C PRO A 10 -8.96 0.44 23.04
N HIS A 11 -8.66 0.68 24.33
CA HIS A 11 -9.67 1.15 25.28
C HIS A 11 -10.22 2.51 24.82
N LEU A 12 -11.42 2.48 24.24
CA LEU A 12 -12.10 3.60 23.60
C LEU A 12 -12.74 4.57 24.62
N ASP A 13 -12.03 4.95 25.67
CA ASP A 13 -12.53 5.92 26.67
C ASP A 13 -12.32 7.39 26.21
N PHE A 14 -11.58 7.60 25.12
CA PHE A 14 -11.24 8.92 24.56
C PHE A 14 -11.92 9.18 23.20
N PRO A 15 -12.17 10.44 22.79
CA PRO A 15 -12.71 10.74 21.46
C PRO A 15 -11.77 10.23 20.37
N VAL A 16 -12.24 9.33 19.50
CA VAL A 16 -11.47 8.79 18.37
C VAL A 16 -12.04 9.35 17.08
N GLN A 17 -11.22 10.10 16.35
CA GLN A 17 -11.54 10.67 15.04
C GLN A 17 -10.62 10.14 13.91
N GLN A 18 -9.60 9.37 14.28
CA GLN A 18 -8.56 8.88 13.35
C GLN A 18 -8.47 7.36 13.35
N CYS A 19 -8.17 6.80 12.18
CA CYS A 19 -7.92 5.38 11.98
C CYS A 19 -6.66 5.15 11.13
N SER A 20 -5.82 4.21 11.54
CA SER A 20 -4.71 3.73 10.72
C SER A 20 -5.14 2.48 9.96
N LEU A 21 -5.11 2.50 8.62
CA LEU A 21 -5.46 1.35 7.77
C LEU A 21 -4.22 0.80 7.08
N VAL A 22 -3.92 -0.47 7.35
CA VAL A 22 -2.85 -1.24 6.71
C VAL A 22 -3.43 -2.01 5.52
N VAL A 23 -2.91 -1.78 4.32
CA VAL A 23 -3.28 -2.53 3.11
C VAL A 23 -2.26 -3.64 2.87
N ASN A 24 -2.71 -4.89 2.88
CA ASN A 24 -1.83 -6.06 2.89
C ASN A 24 -2.26 -7.13 1.87
N MET A 25 -1.27 -7.67 1.15
CA MET A 25 -1.45 -8.72 0.14
C MET A 25 -1.16 -10.14 0.63
N LYS A 26 -0.43 -10.32 1.73
CA LYS A 26 -0.09 -11.64 2.28
C LYS A 26 -0.66 -11.78 3.69
N LEU A 27 -1.10 -12.99 4.05
CA LEU A 27 -1.43 -13.31 5.43
C LEU A 27 -0.25 -12.89 6.33
N ALA A 28 -0.58 -12.18 7.41
CA ALA A 28 0.35 -11.53 8.32
C ALA A 28 1.56 -12.41 8.70
N HIS A 29 2.72 -12.16 8.08
CA HIS A 29 4.01 -12.70 8.54
C HIS A 29 5.08 -11.61 8.73
N LEU A 30 4.95 -10.44 8.11
CA LEU A 30 5.88 -9.32 8.33
C LEU A 30 5.54 -8.48 9.56
N LEU A 31 4.34 -8.65 10.13
CA LEU A 31 3.96 -8.11 11.44
C LEU A 31 3.98 -9.17 12.55
N SER A 32 4.40 -10.41 12.25
CA SER A 32 4.64 -11.44 13.27
C SER A 32 6.07 -11.37 13.84
N LEU A 33 6.57 -10.16 14.12
CA LEU A 33 7.59 -10.00 15.15
C LEU A 33 6.94 -10.33 16.50
N PRO A 34 7.66 -10.95 17.46
CA PRO A 34 7.09 -11.46 18.69
C PRO A 34 6.77 -10.32 19.65
N THR A 35 5.72 -9.56 19.36
CA THR A 35 4.98 -8.76 20.32
C THR A 35 3.52 -9.21 20.26
N GLN A 36 3.32 -10.52 20.48
CA GLN A 36 2.06 -10.97 21.07
C GLN A 36 2.00 -10.41 22.49
N LEU A 37 1.56 -9.16 22.66
CA LEU A 37 0.88 -8.78 23.90
C LEU A 37 -0.49 -9.47 23.87
N ARG A 38 -0.50 -10.74 24.26
CA ARG A 38 -1.71 -11.42 24.72
C ARG A 38 -2.15 -10.73 26.01
N LEU A 39 -2.96 -9.69 25.90
CA LEU A 39 -3.68 -9.13 27.05
C LEU A 39 -5.01 -9.87 27.19
N GLY A 40 -4.95 -11.02 27.86
CA GLY A 40 -6.11 -11.49 28.62
C GLY A 40 -6.37 -10.55 29.80
N PRO A 41 -7.55 -10.60 30.44
CA PRO A 41 -7.87 -9.75 31.59
C PRO A 41 -6.83 -9.98 32.70
N VAL A 42 -6.01 -8.96 32.97
CA VAL A 42 -5.01 -9.01 34.05
C VAL A 42 -5.75 -8.95 35.38
N ARG A 43 -5.87 -10.13 36.01
CA ARG A 43 -6.27 -10.26 37.41
C ARG A 43 -5.18 -9.62 38.26
N LYS A 44 -5.49 -8.54 38.98
CA LYS A 44 -4.56 -7.89 39.91
C LYS A 44 -4.02 -8.91 40.93
N LYS A 45 -2.72 -9.22 40.85
CA LYS A 45 -1.92 -9.64 42.00
C LYS A 45 -0.59 -8.89 41.93
N GLY A 46 -0.31 -8.12 42.97
CA GLY A 46 0.93 -7.37 43.09
C GLY A 46 2.12 -8.26 43.42
N ALA A 47 3.31 -7.83 43.01
CA ALA A 47 4.56 -7.87 43.76
C ALA A 47 5.67 -7.21 42.94
N GLN A 48 6.69 -6.75 43.66
CA GLN A 48 7.82 -5.91 43.28
C GLN A 48 8.78 -6.53 42.25
N GLY A 49 9.56 -5.67 41.57
CA GLY A 49 10.79 -6.08 40.87
C GLY A 49 11.12 -5.17 39.68
N SER A 50 12.12 -4.32 39.86
CA SER A 50 12.70 -3.40 38.87
C SER A 50 13.42 -4.15 37.74
N ASP A 51 13.09 -3.82 36.48
CA ASP A 51 14.02 -3.68 35.35
C ASP A 51 13.21 -3.31 34.08
N LEU A 52 12.97 -2.00 33.90
CA LEU A 52 12.46 -1.45 32.64
C LEU A 52 13.38 -0.29 32.25
N LEU A 53 13.99 -0.40 31.07
CA LEU A 53 14.79 0.66 30.45
C LEU A 53 13.97 1.97 30.41
N PRO A 54 14.51 3.09 30.91
CA PRO A 54 13.79 4.35 30.95
C PRO A 54 13.77 4.97 29.55
N GLY A 55 12.60 5.06 28.90
CA GLY A 55 12.48 5.80 27.64
C GLY A 55 11.24 5.56 26.76
N ILE A 56 10.46 4.50 26.99
CA ILE A 56 9.34 4.14 26.08
C ILE A 56 7.91 4.37 26.65
N PRO A 57 7.54 5.48 27.33
CA PRO A 57 6.12 5.69 27.68
C PRO A 57 5.27 6.25 26.52
N HIS A 58 5.85 6.99 25.58
CA HIS A 58 5.07 7.84 24.66
C HIS A 58 4.55 7.10 23.41
N GLN A 59 5.34 6.17 22.85
CA GLN A 59 4.93 5.39 21.67
C GLN A 59 3.84 4.36 22.00
N GLU A 60 3.91 3.71 23.15
CA GLU A 60 2.83 2.82 23.60
C GLU A 60 1.52 3.57 23.88
N ARG A 61 1.59 4.85 24.28
CA ARG A 61 0.41 5.67 24.55
C ARG A 61 -0.33 6.07 23.28
N LEU A 62 0.37 6.23 22.16
CA LEU A 62 -0.22 6.56 20.85
C LEU A 62 -1.03 5.40 20.27
N LEU A 63 -0.53 4.17 20.40
CA LEU A 63 -1.26 2.95 20.00
C LEU A 63 -2.51 2.71 20.87
N ARG A 64 -2.52 3.19 22.12
CA ARG A 64 -3.62 3.01 23.07
C ARG A 64 -4.83 3.92 22.84
N ALA A 65 -4.88 4.72 21.77
CA ALA A 65 -6.02 5.62 21.52
C ALA A 65 -6.50 5.67 20.04
N GLN A 66 -5.91 4.89 19.14
CA GLN A 66 -6.27 4.90 17.71
C GLN A 66 -6.90 3.59 17.26
N VAL A 67 -7.95 3.68 16.44
CA VAL A 67 -8.48 2.52 15.73
C VAL A 67 -7.47 2.10 14.68
N VAL A 68 -7.12 0.81 14.64
CA VAL A 68 -6.25 0.25 13.60
C VAL A 68 -7.04 -0.79 12.83
N ALA A 69 -6.99 -0.73 11.52
CA ALA A 69 -7.61 -1.72 10.65
C ALA A 69 -6.57 -2.32 9.71
N VAL A 70 -6.72 -3.61 9.38
CA VAL A 70 -5.86 -4.33 8.45
C VAL A 70 -6.74 -4.96 7.38
N LEU A 71 -6.54 -4.53 6.14
CA LEU A 71 -7.20 -5.07 4.96
C LEU A 71 -6.27 -6.11 4.32
N ASN A 72 -6.65 -7.38 4.38
CA ASN A 72 -5.84 -8.49 3.88
C ASN A 72 -6.38 -9.06 2.56
N GLN A 73 -5.48 -9.66 1.79
CA GLN A 73 -5.79 -10.38 0.55
C GLN A 73 -6.42 -9.48 -0.52
N VAL A 74 -5.79 -8.33 -0.77
CA VAL A 74 -6.17 -7.40 -1.83
C VAL A 74 -5.01 -7.22 -2.81
N PRO A 75 -5.05 -7.84 -4.00
CA PRO A 75 -6.09 -8.74 -4.50
C PRO A 75 -6.03 -10.11 -3.82
N PHE A 76 -7.16 -10.83 -3.84
CA PHE A 76 -7.20 -12.22 -3.40
C PHE A 76 -6.48 -13.10 -4.42
N GLN A 77 -5.50 -13.87 -3.98
CA GLN A 77 -4.56 -14.61 -4.83
C GLN A 77 -4.35 -16.03 -4.28
N PRO A 78 -4.04 -17.05 -5.12
CA PRO A 78 -3.72 -16.97 -6.55
C PRO A 78 -4.91 -16.70 -7.48
N LEU A 79 -4.63 -16.25 -8.71
CA LEU A 79 -5.62 -16.06 -9.78
C LEU A 79 -5.21 -16.83 -11.05
N THR A 80 -6.20 -17.32 -11.80
CA THR A 80 -5.99 -17.90 -13.14
C THR A 80 -6.82 -17.11 -14.15
N PHE A 81 -6.17 -16.61 -15.20
CA PHE A 81 -6.84 -15.89 -16.29
C PHE A 81 -7.00 -16.81 -17.50
N TYR A 82 -8.23 -16.94 -18.02
CA TYR A 82 -8.56 -17.86 -19.11
C TYR A 82 -7.69 -17.65 -20.36
N ASN A 83 -7.41 -16.39 -20.71
CA ASN A 83 -6.60 -16.01 -21.87
C ASN A 83 -5.24 -15.44 -21.43
N HIS A 84 -4.51 -16.12 -20.55
CA HIS A 84 -3.15 -15.73 -20.22
C HIS A 84 -2.20 -16.01 -21.40
N PRO A 85 -1.46 -15.02 -21.94
CA PRO A 85 -0.66 -15.19 -23.17
C PRO A 85 0.45 -16.24 -23.03
N LEU A 86 0.95 -16.45 -21.82
CA LEU A 86 1.95 -17.49 -21.49
C LEU A 86 1.33 -18.79 -20.94
N GLY A 87 0.00 -18.94 -20.97
CA GLY A 87 -0.70 -20.14 -20.46
C GLY A 87 -0.48 -20.42 -18.96
N ARG A 88 -0.16 -19.39 -18.16
CA ARG A 88 0.10 -19.54 -16.73
C ARG A 88 -1.19 -19.66 -15.93
N GLU A 89 -1.18 -20.57 -14.97
CA GLU A 89 -2.24 -20.72 -13.98
C GLU A 89 -1.74 -20.34 -12.59
N ASN A 90 -2.67 -20.02 -11.69
CA ASN A 90 -2.40 -19.73 -10.29
C ASN A 90 -1.35 -18.64 -10.05
N ILE A 91 -1.35 -17.61 -10.89
CA ILE A 91 -0.42 -16.48 -10.81
C ILE A 91 -0.66 -15.65 -9.55
N LYS A 92 0.40 -15.03 -9.04
CA LYS A 92 0.43 -14.32 -7.75
C LYS A 92 1.23 -13.03 -7.87
N GLY A 93 1.00 -12.09 -6.96
CA GLY A 93 1.83 -10.92 -6.79
C GLY A 93 1.97 -10.11 -8.08
N TYR A 94 3.22 -9.85 -8.44
CA TYR A 94 3.57 -9.07 -9.62
C TYR A 94 3.19 -9.73 -10.95
N ASP A 95 3.01 -11.05 -11.05
CA ASP A 95 2.48 -11.68 -12.27
C ASP A 95 1.05 -11.22 -12.56
N ILE A 96 0.22 -11.03 -11.53
CA ILE A 96 -1.15 -10.49 -11.70
C ILE A 96 -1.07 -9.06 -12.22
N MET A 97 -0.17 -8.25 -11.66
CA MET A 97 0.03 -6.86 -12.09
C MET A 97 0.51 -6.81 -13.55
N ALA A 98 1.53 -7.58 -13.90
CA ALA A 98 2.07 -7.66 -15.24
C ALA A 98 1.00 -8.13 -16.24
N TYR A 99 0.19 -9.14 -15.91
CA TYR A 99 -0.93 -9.54 -16.77
C TYR A 99 -1.95 -8.41 -16.97
N SER A 100 -2.33 -7.71 -15.90
CA SER A 100 -3.29 -6.61 -15.99
C SER A 100 -2.79 -5.46 -16.88
N TRP A 101 -1.50 -5.16 -16.80
CA TRP A 101 -0.83 -4.16 -17.63
C TRP A 101 -0.72 -4.62 -19.08
N TRP A 102 -0.29 -5.86 -19.30
CA TRP A 102 -0.25 -6.46 -20.63
C TRP A 102 -1.62 -6.40 -21.32
N ARG A 103 -2.70 -6.73 -20.59
CA ARG A 103 -4.06 -6.65 -21.13
C ARG A 103 -4.40 -5.23 -21.55
N PHE A 104 -4.15 -4.24 -20.70
CA PHE A 104 -4.41 -2.83 -21.01
C PHE A 104 -3.57 -2.31 -22.21
N LEU A 105 -2.31 -2.75 -22.31
CA LEU A 105 -1.41 -2.35 -23.38
C LEU A 105 -1.69 -3.03 -24.72
N ASN A 106 -2.23 -4.25 -24.72
CA ASN A 106 -2.47 -5.04 -25.94
C ASN A 106 -3.91 -5.00 -26.45
N ASP A 107 -4.86 -4.58 -25.61
CA ASP A 107 -6.26 -4.41 -25.99
C ASP A 107 -6.64 -2.94 -25.85
N SER A 108 -6.78 -2.26 -26.99
CA SER A 108 -7.14 -0.83 -27.03
C SER A 108 -8.55 -0.57 -26.49
N ALA A 109 -9.43 -1.58 -26.52
CA ALA A 109 -10.77 -1.49 -25.95
C ALA A 109 -10.80 -1.81 -24.45
N ALA A 110 -9.68 -2.25 -23.85
CA ALA A 110 -9.64 -2.58 -22.42
C ALA A 110 -9.79 -1.30 -21.58
N PRO A 111 -10.84 -1.22 -20.75
CA PRO A 111 -11.01 -0.09 -19.84
C PRO A 111 -9.97 -0.08 -18.71
N PRO A 112 -9.64 1.09 -18.13
CA PRO A 112 -8.65 1.21 -17.05
C PRO A 112 -8.90 0.32 -15.82
N HIS A 113 -10.16 -0.06 -15.56
CA HIS A 113 -10.50 -0.91 -14.42
C HIS A 113 -9.96 -2.36 -14.52
N TRP A 114 -9.38 -2.74 -15.66
CA TRP A 114 -8.60 -3.99 -15.77
C TRP A 114 -7.28 -3.94 -15.00
N LEU A 115 -6.70 -2.76 -14.81
CA LEU A 115 -5.47 -2.58 -14.04
C LEU A 115 -5.74 -2.97 -12.59
N VAL A 116 -4.99 -3.94 -12.05
CA VAL A 116 -5.28 -4.55 -10.74
C VAL A 116 -5.31 -3.53 -9.60
N GLN A 117 -4.60 -2.41 -9.74
CA GLN A 117 -4.59 -1.30 -8.80
C GLN A 117 -5.99 -0.73 -8.55
N PHE A 118 -6.85 -0.66 -9.58
CA PHE A 118 -8.19 -0.06 -9.47
C PHE A 118 -9.12 -0.83 -8.52
N PRO A 119 -9.33 -2.15 -8.67
CA PRO A 119 -10.11 -2.92 -7.71
C PRO A 119 -9.46 -2.94 -6.32
N MET A 120 -8.13 -2.86 -6.21
CA MET A 120 -7.45 -2.76 -4.91
C MET A 120 -7.75 -1.44 -4.18
N VAL A 121 -7.71 -0.31 -4.89
CA VAL A 121 -8.10 1.01 -4.36
C VAL A 121 -9.56 0.99 -3.94
N LYS A 122 -10.44 0.44 -4.79
CA LYS A 122 -11.88 0.31 -4.46
C LYS A 122 -12.09 -0.52 -3.20
N ALA A 123 -11.37 -1.62 -3.02
CA ALA A 123 -11.43 -2.43 -1.81
C ALA A 123 -10.97 -1.64 -0.57
N THR A 124 -9.92 -0.81 -0.71
CA THR A 124 -9.41 0.04 0.37
C THR A 124 -10.43 1.10 0.78
N VAL A 125 -11.06 1.79 -0.17
CA VAL A 125 -12.14 2.75 0.12
C VAL A 125 -13.33 2.06 0.81
N ARG A 126 -13.71 0.86 0.36
CA ARG A 126 -14.79 0.09 1.00
C ARG A 126 -14.42 -0.40 2.40
N ALA A 127 -13.15 -0.69 2.66
CA ALA A 127 -12.68 -0.98 4.00
C ALA A 127 -12.81 0.26 4.91
N MET A 128 -12.42 1.44 4.44
CA MET A 128 -12.61 2.70 5.17
C MET A 128 -14.09 2.97 5.48
N ASP A 129 -14.99 2.74 4.50
CA ASP A 129 -16.44 2.83 4.71
C ASP A 129 -16.93 1.87 5.81
N THR A 130 -16.48 0.62 5.75
CA THR A 130 -16.86 -0.43 6.68
C THR A 130 -16.38 -0.13 8.10
N VAL A 131 -15.12 0.30 8.25
CA VAL A 131 -14.57 0.70 9.55
C VAL A 131 -15.35 1.89 10.12
N THR A 132 -15.60 2.91 9.28
CA THR A 132 -16.35 4.10 9.72
C THR A 132 -17.76 3.73 10.19
N ASP A 133 -18.46 2.88 9.43
CA ASP A 133 -19.82 2.43 9.77
C ASP A 133 -19.86 1.57 11.03
N TYR A 134 -18.92 0.62 11.17
CA TYR A 134 -18.81 -0.24 12.34
C TYR A 134 -18.56 0.57 13.61
N ILE A 135 -17.60 1.50 13.58
CA ILE A 135 -17.27 2.33 14.75
C ILE A 135 -18.43 3.25 15.13
N ARG A 136 -19.15 3.78 14.13
CA ARG A 136 -20.35 4.59 14.37
C ARG A 136 -21.47 3.80 15.03
N LYS A 137 -21.73 2.57 14.58
CA LYS A 137 -22.83 1.73 15.08
C LYS A 137 -22.51 1.13 16.45
N THR A 138 -21.28 0.67 16.67
CA THR A 138 -20.91 -0.08 17.87
C THR A 138 -20.44 0.82 19.01
N PHE A 139 -19.75 1.93 18.69
CA PHE A 139 -19.13 2.81 19.69
C PHE A 139 -19.67 4.23 19.67
N HIS A 140 -20.62 4.55 18.78
CA HIS A 140 -21.19 5.89 18.62
C HIS A 140 -20.14 6.98 18.39
N LYS A 141 -19.03 6.62 17.73
CA LYS A 141 -17.93 7.53 17.37
C LYS A 141 -17.84 7.71 15.86
N ASN A 142 -17.29 8.84 15.44
CA ASN A 142 -17.15 9.15 14.02
C ASN A 142 -15.67 9.26 13.64
N ILE A 143 -15.22 8.38 12.75
CA ILE A 143 -13.90 8.49 12.13
C ILE A 143 -14.01 9.44 10.95
N THR A 144 -13.22 10.50 10.97
CA THR A 144 -13.20 11.53 9.92
C THR A 144 -11.92 11.49 9.10
N GLN A 145 -10.85 10.93 9.66
CA GLN A 145 -9.53 10.91 9.04
C GLN A 145 -8.89 9.52 9.07
N PHE A 146 -8.15 9.21 8.01
CA PHE A 146 -7.41 7.97 7.85
C PHE A 146 -5.94 8.24 7.56
N THR A 147 -5.07 7.42 8.16
CA THR A 147 -3.68 7.26 7.76
C THR A 147 -3.56 5.93 7.06
N LEU A 148 -3.09 5.91 5.81
CA LEU A 148 -2.92 4.67 5.04
C LEU A 148 -1.46 4.23 5.03
N THR A 149 -1.21 2.94 5.19
CA THR A 149 0.13 2.37 5.08
C THR A 149 0.07 1.03 4.35
N GLY A 150 1.17 0.67 3.70
CA GLY A 150 1.26 -0.62 3.02
C GLY A 150 2.65 -0.83 2.43
N VAL A 151 2.99 -2.10 2.24
CA VAL A 151 4.30 -2.51 1.69
C VAL A 151 4.15 -2.82 0.20
N SER A 152 5.07 -2.32 -0.64
CA SER A 152 5.14 -2.63 -2.06
C SER A 152 3.81 -2.29 -2.76
N MET A 153 3.08 -3.28 -3.30
CA MET A 153 1.76 -3.06 -3.90
C MET A 153 0.77 -2.42 -2.93
N GLY A 154 0.85 -2.70 -1.62
CA GLY A 154 0.04 -2.01 -0.62
C GLY A 154 0.43 -0.53 -0.47
N GLY A 155 1.72 -0.21 -0.60
CA GLY A 155 2.22 1.17 -0.66
C GLY A 155 1.69 1.90 -1.89
N TRP A 156 1.65 1.20 -3.03
CA TRP A 156 1.08 1.74 -4.28
C TRP A 156 -0.41 2.06 -4.12
N VAL A 157 -1.17 1.13 -3.53
CA VAL A 157 -2.59 1.34 -3.26
C VAL A 157 -2.80 2.49 -2.27
N SER A 158 -1.91 2.68 -1.29
CA SER A 158 -2.01 3.82 -0.37
C SER A 158 -1.92 5.16 -1.10
N TRP A 159 -0.99 5.29 -2.05
CA TRP A 159 -0.87 6.48 -2.93
C TRP A 159 -2.13 6.71 -3.76
N LEU A 160 -2.61 5.69 -4.46
CA LEU A 160 -3.76 5.84 -5.35
C LEU A 160 -5.06 6.07 -4.56
N THR A 161 -5.20 5.48 -3.38
CA THR A 161 -6.36 5.72 -2.50
C THR A 161 -6.36 7.15 -1.99
N ALA A 162 -5.20 7.68 -1.59
CA ALA A 162 -5.07 9.08 -1.19
C ALA A 162 -5.45 10.07 -2.31
N ALA A 163 -5.28 9.68 -3.59
CA ALA A 163 -5.66 10.53 -4.72
C ALA A 163 -7.17 10.61 -4.97
N VAL A 164 -7.97 9.71 -4.37
CA VAL A 164 -9.42 9.59 -4.67
C VAL A 164 -10.31 9.76 -3.45
N ASP A 165 -9.76 9.68 -2.23
CA ASP A 165 -10.54 9.76 -1.00
C ASP A 165 -10.03 10.86 -0.06
N SER A 166 -10.85 11.89 0.14
CA SER A 166 -10.50 13.07 0.93
C SER A 166 -10.41 12.81 2.43
N ARG A 167 -10.82 11.61 2.91
CA ARG A 167 -10.65 11.23 4.31
C ARG A 167 -9.20 10.87 4.64
N VAL A 168 -8.35 10.65 3.64
CA VAL A 168 -6.93 10.33 3.85
C VAL A 168 -6.15 11.59 4.20
N ALA A 169 -5.65 11.65 5.43
CA ALA A 169 -4.86 12.78 5.94
C ALA A 169 -3.35 12.56 5.76
N ALA A 170 -2.91 11.31 5.82
CA ALA A 170 -1.51 10.95 5.66
C ALA A 170 -1.32 9.57 5.03
N ILE A 171 -0.19 9.37 4.37
CA ILE A 171 0.23 8.06 3.84
C ILE A 171 1.64 7.70 4.26
N ILE A 172 1.86 6.41 4.51
CA ILE A 172 3.15 5.80 4.84
C ILE A 172 3.41 4.65 3.86
N PRO A 173 3.76 4.94 2.59
CA PRO A 173 4.12 3.92 1.63
C PRO A 173 5.51 3.34 1.98
N ILE A 174 5.60 2.01 2.08
CA ILE A 174 6.83 1.30 2.42
C ILE A 174 7.29 0.50 1.19
N GLY A 175 8.53 0.72 0.73
CA GLY A 175 9.07 0.07 -0.45
C GLY A 175 8.17 0.28 -1.66
N MET A 176 7.71 1.51 -1.87
CA MET A 176 7.00 1.94 -3.07
C MET A 176 7.34 3.41 -3.36
N ASP A 177 8.59 3.63 -3.75
CA ASP A 177 9.16 4.89 -4.22
C ASP A 177 9.40 4.87 -5.74
N PHE A 178 8.62 4.07 -6.46
CA PHE A 178 8.68 3.99 -7.91
C PHE A 178 7.55 4.81 -8.49
N MET A 179 7.83 6.06 -8.83
CA MET A 179 6.89 6.97 -9.49
C MET A 179 7.59 7.59 -10.69
N ASN A 180 6.87 8.19 -11.63
CA ASN A 180 7.46 8.59 -12.91
C ASN A 180 8.03 7.35 -13.63
N PHE A 181 7.14 6.40 -13.93
CA PHE A 181 7.48 5.03 -14.34
C PHE A 181 8.44 4.96 -15.51
N THR A 182 8.20 5.70 -16.59
CA THR A 182 9.05 5.63 -17.78
C THR A 182 10.50 5.96 -17.42
N GLU A 183 10.74 7.05 -16.71
CA GLU A 183 12.08 7.45 -16.28
C GLU A 183 12.71 6.44 -15.32
N ASN A 184 11.96 5.99 -14.32
CA ASN A 184 12.47 5.05 -13.31
C ASN A 184 12.71 3.63 -13.88
N PHE A 185 11.92 3.17 -14.85
CA PHE A 185 12.19 1.92 -15.56
C PHE A 185 13.47 2.04 -16.40
N HIS A 186 13.65 3.14 -17.13
CA HIS A 186 14.88 3.37 -17.90
C HIS A 186 16.11 3.48 -16.99
N HIS A 187 15.97 4.16 -15.86
CA HIS A 187 17.01 4.27 -14.83
C HIS A 187 17.44 2.89 -14.32
N GLN A 188 16.49 2.06 -13.91
CA GLN A 188 16.78 0.71 -13.44
C GLN A 188 17.54 -0.11 -14.49
N TYR A 189 17.09 -0.06 -15.75
CA TYR A 189 17.75 -0.78 -16.84
C TYR A 189 19.21 -0.35 -17.01
N ARG A 190 19.48 0.96 -16.99
CA ARG A 190 20.84 1.52 -17.09
C ARG A 190 21.71 1.15 -15.89
N ALA A 191 21.15 1.19 -14.68
CA ALA A 191 21.89 0.92 -13.45
C ALA A 191 22.33 -0.55 -13.33
N TYR A 192 21.50 -1.49 -13.77
CA TYR A 192 21.82 -2.93 -13.73
C TYR A 192 22.37 -3.49 -15.04
N CYS A 193 22.44 -2.70 -16.11
CA CYS A 193 22.70 -3.18 -17.46
C CYS A 193 21.74 -4.31 -17.87
N GLY A 194 20.48 -4.23 -17.44
CA GLY A 194 19.48 -5.28 -17.57
C GLY A 194 18.27 -5.08 -16.67
N TRP A 195 17.33 -6.03 -16.69
CA TRP A 195 16.16 -6.01 -15.82
C TRP A 195 16.41 -6.80 -14.53
N SER A 196 15.96 -6.24 -13.40
CA SER A 196 15.89 -6.95 -12.13
C SER A 196 15.08 -8.25 -12.26
N TYR A 197 15.43 -9.28 -11.49
CA TYR A 197 14.65 -10.52 -11.41
C TYR A 197 13.18 -10.26 -11.09
N MET A 198 12.90 -9.23 -10.30
CA MET A 198 11.56 -8.86 -9.88
C MET A 198 10.70 -8.32 -11.06
N LEU A 199 11.32 -7.82 -12.13
CA LEU A 199 10.63 -7.42 -13.36
C LEU A 199 10.43 -8.55 -14.37
N ARG A 200 10.87 -9.77 -14.07
CA ARG A 200 10.71 -10.92 -14.96
C ARG A 200 9.29 -11.07 -15.53
N PRO A 201 8.19 -10.96 -14.75
CA PRO A 201 6.84 -11.07 -15.32
C PRO A 201 6.51 -9.99 -16.36
N PHE A 202 7.06 -8.79 -16.21
CA PHE A 202 6.88 -7.67 -17.14
C PHE A 202 7.69 -7.88 -18.42
N TYR A 203 8.93 -8.34 -18.26
CA TYR A 203 9.82 -8.67 -19.38
C TYR A 203 9.26 -9.82 -20.22
N GLU A 204 8.83 -10.91 -19.61
CA GLU A 204 8.28 -12.09 -20.31
C GLU A 204 6.96 -11.77 -21.05
N LEU A 205 6.22 -10.76 -20.59
CA LEU A 205 5.03 -10.24 -21.28
C LEU A 205 5.35 -9.10 -22.26
N ASN A 206 6.62 -8.81 -22.51
CA ASN A 206 7.09 -7.78 -23.44
C ASN A 206 6.58 -6.36 -23.10
N ILE A 207 6.35 -6.07 -21.81
CA ILE A 207 5.90 -4.76 -21.32
C ILE A 207 7.06 -3.77 -21.29
N THR A 208 8.25 -4.24 -20.91
CA THR A 208 9.47 -3.44 -20.84
C THR A 208 9.90 -2.86 -22.18
N CYS A 209 9.48 -3.45 -23.30
CA CYS A 209 9.73 -2.92 -24.64
C CYS A 209 8.70 -1.87 -25.09
N LYS A 210 7.71 -1.56 -24.24
CA LYS A 210 6.60 -0.64 -24.55
C LYS A 210 6.64 0.66 -23.75
N LEU A 211 7.66 0.85 -22.91
CA LEU A 211 7.75 1.96 -21.95
C LEU A 211 7.63 3.35 -22.59
N ASP A 212 8.09 3.49 -23.84
CA ASP A 212 8.09 4.76 -24.60
C ASP A 212 6.90 4.90 -25.55
N THR A 213 5.93 3.98 -25.50
CA THR A 213 4.74 4.07 -26.35
C THR A 213 3.70 4.99 -25.72
N THR A 214 2.92 5.69 -26.55
CA THR A 214 1.77 6.50 -26.09
C THR A 214 0.81 5.69 -25.24
N ARG A 215 0.62 4.40 -25.55
CA ARG A 215 -0.26 3.53 -24.76
C ARG A 215 0.28 3.23 -23.37
N PHE A 216 1.61 3.20 -23.20
CA PHE A 216 2.21 3.11 -21.87
C PHE A 216 2.09 4.43 -21.11
N SER A 217 2.22 5.57 -21.78
CA SER A 217 1.89 6.87 -21.19
C SER A 217 0.43 6.92 -20.70
N ASP A 218 -0.53 6.41 -21.49
CA ASP A 218 -1.92 6.28 -21.05
C ASP A 218 -2.06 5.43 -19.79
N LEU A 219 -1.32 4.31 -19.70
CA LEU A 219 -1.29 3.46 -18.52
C LEU A 219 -0.73 4.22 -17.31
N ALA A 220 0.40 4.92 -17.49
CA ALA A 220 1.03 5.70 -16.43
C ALA A 220 0.09 6.79 -15.90
N LEU A 221 -0.67 7.47 -16.77
CA LEU A 221 -1.70 8.43 -16.35
C LEU A 221 -2.78 7.83 -15.43
N GLN A 222 -3.01 6.51 -15.51
CA GLN A 222 -4.00 5.83 -14.67
C GLN A 222 -3.42 5.35 -13.34
N VAL A 223 -2.20 4.82 -13.32
CA VAL A 223 -1.65 4.10 -12.15
C VAL A 223 -0.38 4.68 -11.56
N ASP A 224 0.27 5.64 -12.20
CA ASP A 224 1.43 6.31 -11.63
C ASP A 224 0.98 7.38 -10.62
N PRO A 225 1.38 7.31 -9.34
CA PRO A 225 1.04 8.34 -8.37
C PRO A 225 1.41 9.75 -8.83
N VAL A 226 2.48 9.93 -9.62
CA VAL A 226 2.87 11.26 -10.11
C VAL A 226 1.76 11.96 -10.89
N ALA A 227 0.92 11.20 -11.61
CA ALA A 227 -0.19 11.74 -12.40
C ALA A 227 -1.26 12.43 -11.51
N TYR A 228 -1.25 12.16 -10.21
CA TYR A 228 -2.20 12.70 -9.23
C TYR A 228 -1.55 13.71 -8.27
N ASN A 229 -0.36 14.22 -8.57
CA ASN A 229 0.45 15.03 -7.66
C ASN A 229 -0.32 16.19 -7.00
N GLU A 230 -1.09 16.95 -7.79
CA GLU A 230 -1.90 18.08 -7.30
C GLU A 230 -2.89 17.66 -6.19
N ARG A 231 -3.39 16.42 -6.24
CA ARG A 231 -4.34 15.89 -5.24
C ARG A 231 -3.69 15.58 -3.91
N TYR A 232 -2.37 15.45 -3.89
CA TYR A 232 -1.64 15.15 -2.66
C TYR A 232 -1.22 16.38 -1.87
N LYS A 233 -1.47 17.59 -2.36
CA LYS A 233 -1.00 18.84 -1.74
C LYS A 233 -1.29 18.94 -0.23
N ASN A 234 -2.44 18.45 0.20
CA ASN A 234 -2.90 18.51 1.60
C ASN A 234 -2.74 17.17 2.36
N ILE A 235 -1.94 16.25 1.84
CA ILE A 235 -1.73 14.91 2.42
C ILE A 235 -0.26 14.78 2.83
N SER A 236 0.00 14.49 4.11
CA SER A 236 1.37 14.28 4.60
C SER A 236 1.90 12.91 4.16
N LYS A 237 3.12 12.86 3.63
CA LYS A 237 3.73 11.62 3.09
C LYS A 237 4.98 11.27 3.88
N TYR A 238 5.03 10.06 4.44
CA TYR A 238 6.23 9.51 5.06
C TYR A 238 6.68 8.27 4.28
N ILE A 239 7.56 8.46 3.30
CA ILE A 239 8.00 7.43 2.37
C ILE A 239 9.15 6.67 3.02
N ILE A 240 9.02 5.35 3.15
CA ILE A 240 10.06 4.48 3.70
C ILE A 240 10.63 3.64 2.56
N VAL A 241 11.93 3.75 2.31
CA VAL A 241 12.64 3.00 1.27
C VAL A 241 13.63 2.02 1.90
N ALA A 242 13.99 0.98 1.16
CA ALA A 242 15.00 0.02 1.59
C ALA A 242 16.22 0.13 0.66
N SER A 243 17.39 0.35 1.24
CA SER A 243 18.64 0.57 0.48
C SER A 243 19.11 -0.63 -0.34
N GLY A 244 18.60 -1.83 -0.03
CA GLY A 244 18.92 -3.08 -0.72
C GLY A 244 17.72 -3.67 -1.47
N ASP A 245 16.73 -2.86 -1.84
CA ASP A 245 15.60 -3.32 -2.62
C ASP A 245 16.00 -3.52 -4.09
N GLU A 246 15.86 -4.76 -4.55
CA GLU A 246 16.22 -5.22 -5.89
C GLU A 246 15.25 -4.70 -6.98
N PHE A 247 14.03 -4.32 -6.60
CA PHE A 247 12.98 -3.82 -7.49
C PHE A 247 12.91 -2.30 -7.48
N PHE A 248 13.09 -1.67 -6.32
CA PHE A 248 13.00 -0.23 -6.15
C PHE A 248 14.33 0.36 -5.69
N HIS A 249 15.06 1.00 -6.61
CA HIS A 249 16.39 1.52 -6.29
C HIS A 249 16.30 2.67 -5.28
N PRO A 250 17.28 2.78 -4.35
CA PRO A 250 17.28 3.83 -3.34
C PRO A 250 17.35 5.25 -3.92
N ASP A 251 17.78 5.41 -5.18
CA ASP A 251 17.89 6.68 -5.88
C ASP A 251 16.70 6.98 -6.82
N ASN A 252 15.67 6.13 -6.85
CA ASN A 252 14.44 6.39 -7.62
C ASN A 252 13.78 7.73 -7.27
N SER A 253 13.93 8.13 -6.00
CA SER A 253 13.47 9.42 -5.46
C SER A 253 13.94 10.62 -6.26
N TYR A 254 15.07 10.52 -6.98
CA TYR A 254 15.56 11.58 -7.86
C TYR A 254 14.52 12.01 -8.90
N TYR A 255 13.75 11.08 -9.47
CA TYR A 255 12.84 11.32 -10.60
C TYR A 255 11.44 11.79 -10.20
N TYR A 256 11.10 11.80 -8.90
CA TYR A 256 9.77 12.19 -8.46
C TYR A 256 9.72 13.00 -7.16
N PHE A 257 10.69 12.84 -6.26
CA PHE A 257 10.60 13.45 -4.94
C PHE A 257 10.60 14.99 -5.00
N PRO A 258 11.42 15.67 -5.83
CA PRO A 258 11.40 17.13 -5.91
C PRO A 258 10.05 17.73 -6.34
N GLN A 259 9.38 17.10 -7.31
CA GLN A 259 8.10 17.57 -7.85
C GLN A 259 6.90 17.32 -6.94
N LEU A 260 6.99 16.42 -5.96
CA LEU A 260 5.88 16.12 -5.05
C LEU A 260 5.40 17.37 -4.29
N GLU A 261 4.09 17.62 -4.30
CA GLU A 261 3.51 18.72 -3.53
C GLU A 261 3.19 18.33 -2.07
N GLY A 262 3.15 19.33 -1.20
CA GLY A 262 2.78 19.17 0.21
C GLY A 262 3.90 18.64 1.10
N GLU A 263 3.55 18.31 2.34
CA GLU A 263 4.47 17.79 3.34
C GLU A 263 4.95 16.38 2.97
N LYS A 264 6.27 16.20 2.85
CA LYS A 264 6.89 14.95 2.40
C LYS A 264 8.19 14.68 3.15
N TYR A 265 8.37 13.43 3.52
CA TYR A 265 9.56 12.90 4.19
C TYR A 265 9.97 11.61 3.51
N LEU A 266 11.27 11.35 3.47
CA LEU A 266 11.88 10.13 2.91
C LEU A 266 12.83 9.55 3.95
N LYS A 267 12.73 8.24 4.21
CA LYS A 267 13.55 7.53 5.19
C LYS A 267 14.15 6.25 4.64
#